data_AF-A0A0L6TVY6-F1
#
_entry.id   AF-A0A0L6TVY6-F1
#
_cell.length_a   1.000
_cell.length_b   1.000
_cell.length_c   1.000
_cell.angle_alpha   90.00
_cell.angle_beta   90.00
_cell.angle_gamma   90.00
#
_symmetry.space_group_name_H-M   'P 1'
#
loop_
_entity.id
_entity.type
_entity.pdbx_description
1 polymer ?
#
loop_
_entity_poly.entity_id
_entity_poly.type
_entity_poly.pdbx_seq_one_letter_code
_entity_poly.pdbx_strand_id
1 'polypeptide(L)'
;MNYKELNKAIKNKVIGPVYLFTGPEYYIGHMMEKTLTNTVVSKGLEALNITIFGDKNPDMSEILATCETLPLMSEKRIVIVRESALIGNVADKKAIDHFAAYLERPSPTTLLVIYWGQPDKRKKIYKSIQKNGEIIHYEKLDARDLENWIARRLKIAQKKLSRRELELFIQRCLYLTNENKNMEMVDHDLNKLIDYVGDRVEITSEDILLIMPQSIEDGVFKMIDYAMAGKKAQALNMLAQFYQEGESPFGVFSLLLRQIRMLLMVKIHAQRGQPAKEIASQMKLAPFIVNKILKNGRNYPIENLWKLMVIGAELDAQMKKGEIDQNFGLELFLMKIS
;
A
#
# COMPACT_ATOMS: atom_id res chain seq x y z
N MET A 1 7.32 -19.38 -5.01
CA MET A 1 8.39 -18.56 -5.62
C MET A 1 8.21 -17.10 -5.24
N ASN A 2 9.28 -16.36 -4.97
CA ASN A 2 9.22 -14.89 -4.80
C ASN A 2 9.55 -14.17 -6.12
N TYR A 3 9.31 -12.86 -6.18
CA TYR A 3 9.56 -12.07 -7.41
C TYR A 3 11.05 -12.07 -7.86
N LYS A 4 12.01 -12.29 -6.95
CA LYS A 4 13.45 -12.33 -7.28
C LYS A 4 13.79 -13.62 -8.02
N GLU A 5 13.26 -14.74 -7.56
CA GLU A 5 13.38 -16.04 -8.21
C GLU A 5 12.77 -15.99 -9.61
N LEU A 6 11.58 -15.38 -9.76
CA LEU A 6 10.95 -15.20 -11.08
C LEU A 6 11.85 -14.38 -12.02
N ASN A 7 12.42 -13.27 -11.56
CA ASN A 7 13.36 -12.49 -12.36
C ASN A 7 14.58 -13.31 -12.82
N LYS A 8 15.09 -14.20 -11.96
CA LYS A 8 16.20 -15.10 -12.32
C LYS A 8 15.76 -16.13 -13.37
N ALA A 9 14.56 -16.70 -13.21
CA ALA A 9 13.98 -17.63 -14.17
C ALA A 9 13.76 -17.00 -15.55
N ILE A 10 13.20 -15.77 -15.59
CA ILE A 10 13.03 -14.98 -16.81
C ILE A 10 14.37 -14.73 -17.50
N LYS A 11 15.39 -14.28 -16.75
CA LYS A 11 16.75 -14.06 -17.30
C LYS A 11 17.37 -15.32 -17.89
N ASN A 12 17.12 -16.47 -17.26
CA ASN A 12 17.63 -17.76 -17.72
C ASN A 12 16.73 -18.41 -18.80
N LYS A 13 15.65 -17.73 -19.24
CA LYS A 13 14.64 -18.23 -20.17
C LYS A 13 13.97 -19.54 -19.73
N VAL A 14 13.95 -19.82 -18.42
CA VAL A 14 13.23 -20.97 -17.85
C VAL A 14 11.84 -20.49 -17.47
N ILE A 15 10.94 -20.47 -18.45
CA ILE A 15 9.57 -19.95 -18.29
C ILE A 15 8.57 -21.10 -18.35
N GLY A 16 7.93 -21.39 -17.22
CA GLY A 16 6.87 -22.37 -17.08
C GLY A 16 5.59 -21.96 -17.83
N PRO A 17 4.65 -22.90 -18.02
CA PRO A 17 3.42 -22.64 -18.78
C PRO A 17 2.32 -21.95 -17.95
N VAL A 18 2.36 -22.05 -16.61
CA VAL A 18 1.32 -21.52 -15.73
C VAL A 18 1.93 -20.79 -14.55
N TYR A 19 1.47 -19.56 -14.30
CA TYR A 19 1.83 -18.76 -13.14
C TYR A 19 0.59 -18.23 -12.41
N LEU A 20 0.60 -18.34 -11.09
CA LEU A 20 -0.35 -17.68 -10.20
C LEU A 20 0.34 -16.55 -9.45
N PHE A 21 -0.19 -15.36 -9.67
CA PHE A 21 0.24 -14.11 -9.10
C PHE A 21 -0.66 -13.84 -7.87
N THR A 22 -0.07 -13.80 -6.67
CA THR A 22 -0.79 -13.59 -5.40
C THR A 22 -0.02 -12.69 -4.43
N GLY A 23 -0.73 -11.92 -3.61
CA GLY A 23 -0.15 -11.01 -2.62
C GLY A 23 -0.75 -9.60 -2.63
N PRO A 24 -0.34 -8.75 -1.69
CA PRO A 24 -0.84 -7.37 -1.58
C PRO A 24 -0.20 -6.38 -2.58
N GLU A 25 1.02 -6.62 -3.05
CA GLU A 25 1.74 -5.69 -3.94
C GLU A 25 1.48 -5.91 -5.44
N TYR A 26 0.27 -5.58 -5.88
CA TYR A 26 -0.13 -5.70 -7.29
C TYR A 26 0.79 -4.95 -8.26
N TYR A 27 1.33 -3.80 -7.85
CA TYR A 27 2.26 -3.03 -8.69
C TYR A 27 3.53 -3.82 -9.02
N ILE A 28 4.09 -4.53 -8.03
CA ILE A 28 5.22 -5.44 -8.27
C ILE A 28 4.79 -6.57 -9.21
N GLY A 29 3.63 -7.17 -8.97
CA GLY A 29 3.04 -8.17 -9.85
C GLY A 29 2.97 -7.69 -11.30
N HIS A 30 2.41 -6.50 -11.56
CA HIS A 30 2.31 -5.92 -12.90
C HIS A 30 3.67 -5.64 -13.55
N MET A 31 4.65 -5.14 -12.81
CA MET A 31 6.01 -4.99 -13.34
C MET A 31 6.60 -6.33 -13.77
N MET A 32 6.39 -7.38 -12.97
CA MET A 32 6.90 -8.72 -13.28
C MET A 32 6.17 -9.33 -14.47
N GLU A 33 4.85 -9.19 -14.54
CA GLU A 33 4.06 -9.59 -15.71
C GLU A 33 4.58 -8.90 -16.98
N LYS A 34 4.78 -7.58 -16.94
CA LYS A 34 5.28 -6.83 -18.10
C LYS A 34 6.67 -7.30 -18.54
N THR A 35 7.52 -7.65 -17.57
CA THR A 35 8.85 -8.20 -17.86
C THR A 35 8.75 -9.59 -18.49
N LEU A 36 7.85 -10.42 -17.97
CA LEU A 36 7.58 -11.76 -18.47
C LEU A 36 7.00 -11.71 -19.89
N THR A 37 6.01 -10.84 -20.15
CA THR A 37 5.35 -10.73 -21.46
C THR A 37 6.31 -10.24 -22.54
N ASN A 38 7.10 -9.21 -22.25
CA ASN A 38 8.12 -8.69 -23.17
C ASN A 38 9.25 -9.68 -23.47
N THR A 39 9.45 -10.69 -22.62
CA THR A 39 10.45 -11.74 -22.84
C THR A 39 9.91 -12.85 -23.73
N VAL A 40 8.60 -13.10 -23.70
CA VAL A 40 7.94 -14.23 -24.36
C VAL A 40 7.38 -13.85 -25.72
N VAL A 41 6.79 -12.67 -25.84
CA VAL A 41 6.22 -12.16 -27.10
C VAL A 41 7.08 -11.01 -27.59
N SER A 42 7.48 -11.08 -28.86
CA SER A 42 8.26 -10.03 -29.51
C SER A 42 7.41 -8.77 -29.71
N LYS A 43 8.07 -7.60 -29.68
CA LYS A 43 7.41 -6.31 -29.95
C LYS A 43 6.71 -6.30 -31.30
N GLY A 44 5.49 -5.80 -31.34
CA GLY A 44 4.62 -5.71 -32.51
C GLY A 44 3.64 -6.89 -32.67
N LEU A 45 3.80 -7.98 -31.90
CA LEU A 45 2.93 -9.16 -31.95
C LEU A 45 1.99 -9.28 -30.73
N GLU A 46 2.03 -8.30 -29.82
CA GLU A 46 1.30 -8.33 -28.56
C GLU A 46 -0.21 -8.43 -28.79
N ALA A 47 -0.75 -7.63 -29.73
CA ALA A 47 -2.18 -7.60 -30.02
C ALA A 47 -2.72 -8.94 -30.56
N LEU A 48 -1.86 -9.77 -31.15
CA LEU A 48 -2.23 -11.07 -31.74
C LEU A 48 -2.07 -12.22 -30.74
N ASN A 49 -1.15 -12.08 -29.78
CA ASN A 49 -0.71 -13.18 -28.92
C ASN A 49 -0.96 -12.95 -27.43
N ILE A 50 -1.40 -11.76 -27.01
CA ILE A 50 -1.71 -11.47 -25.61
C ILE A 50 -3.21 -11.24 -25.47
N THR A 51 -3.85 -12.02 -24.61
CA THR A 51 -5.28 -11.85 -24.28
C THR A 51 -5.42 -11.62 -22.78
N ILE A 52 -6.10 -10.53 -22.41
CA ILE A 52 -6.32 -10.14 -21.02
C ILE A 52 -7.81 -10.25 -20.68
N PHE A 53 -8.13 -11.08 -19.69
CA PHE A 53 -9.46 -11.22 -19.11
C PHE A 53 -9.52 -10.40 -17.82
N GLY A 54 -10.05 -9.18 -17.91
CA GLY A 54 -10.07 -8.19 -16.81
C GLY A 54 -11.46 -7.74 -16.38
N ASP A 55 -12.21 -7.13 -17.31
CA ASP A 55 -13.40 -6.34 -16.98
C ASP A 55 -14.72 -6.99 -17.41
N LYS A 56 -14.65 -7.94 -18.34
CA LYS A 56 -15.77 -8.81 -18.71
C LYS A 56 -15.65 -10.06 -17.85
N ASN A 57 -16.74 -10.50 -17.21
CA ASN A 57 -16.81 -11.80 -16.52
C ASN A 57 -16.82 -12.91 -17.59
N PRO A 58 -15.65 -13.39 -18.06
CA PRO A 58 -15.61 -14.37 -19.13
C PRO A 58 -16.02 -15.71 -18.51
N ASP A 59 -16.67 -16.58 -19.28
CA ASP A 59 -16.81 -17.95 -18.80
C ASP A 59 -15.44 -18.64 -18.82
N MET A 60 -15.21 -19.54 -17.86
CA MET A 60 -14.00 -20.36 -17.78
C MET A 60 -13.77 -21.16 -19.07
N SER A 61 -14.84 -21.53 -19.77
CA SER A 61 -14.77 -22.18 -21.09
C SER A 61 -14.09 -21.30 -22.15
N GLU A 62 -14.33 -19.98 -22.12
CA GLU A 62 -13.71 -19.02 -23.05
C GLU A 62 -12.21 -18.84 -22.75
N ILE A 63 -11.86 -18.78 -21.47
CA ILE A 63 -10.46 -18.74 -21.03
C ILE A 63 -9.72 -19.99 -21.51
N LEU A 64 -10.33 -21.17 -21.36
CA LEU A 64 -9.76 -22.44 -21.82
C LEU A 64 -9.58 -22.48 -23.33
N ALA A 65 -10.61 -22.13 -24.10
CA ALA A 65 -10.53 -22.08 -25.55
C ALA A 65 -9.39 -21.15 -26.03
N THR A 66 -9.21 -20.02 -25.34
CA THR A 66 -8.11 -19.08 -25.63
C THR A 66 -6.75 -19.67 -25.30
N CYS A 67 -6.64 -20.42 -24.19
CA CYS A 67 -5.41 -21.11 -23.80
C CYS A 67 -5.01 -22.23 -24.78
N GLU A 68 -5.98 -22.86 -25.43
CA GLU A 68 -5.77 -23.93 -26.43
C GLU A 68 -5.55 -23.38 -27.84
N THR A 69 -5.79 -22.08 -28.05
CA THR A 69 -5.56 -21.43 -29.34
C THR A 69 -4.07 -21.26 -29.61
N LEU A 70 -3.60 -21.73 -30.76
CA LEU A 70 -2.20 -21.61 -31.17
C LEU A 70 -1.75 -20.13 -31.29
N PRO A 71 -0.50 -19.82 -30.94
CA PRO A 71 0.07 -18.50 -31.17
C PRO A 71 0.22 -18.21 -32.67
N LEU A 72 0.11 -16.93 -33.02
CA LEU A 72 0.25 -16.45 -34.39
C LEU A 72 1.60 -15.75 -34.55
N MET A 73 2.47 -16.29 -35.42
CA MET A 73 3.81 -15.75 -35.70
C MET A 73 4.68 -15.56 -34.44
N SER A 74 4.39 -16.30 -33.38
CA SER A 74 5.08 -16.26 -32.08
C SER A 74 5.26 -17.69 -31.57
N GLU A 75 6.28 -17.94 -30.76
CA GLU A 75 6.50 -19.25 -30.13
C GLU A 75 5.43 -19.55 -29.06
N LYS A 76 4.94 -18.50 -28.40
CA LYS A 76 3.96 -18.62 -27.32
C LYS A 76 2.86 -17.57 -27.40
N ARG A 77 1.68 -17.96 -26.93
CA ARG A 77 0.53 -17.10 -26.61
C ARG A 77 0.57 -16.79 -25.12
N ILE A 78 0.15 -15.61 -24.71
CA ILE A 78 -0.01 -15.23 -23.31
C ILE A 78 -1.50 -15.01 -23.02
N VAL A 79 -2.00 -15.70 -22.00
CA VAL A 79 -3.35 -15.50 -21.48
C VAL A 79 -3.23 -14.98 -20.05
N ILE A 80 -3.77 -13.79 -19.80
CA ILE A 80 -3.73 -13.14 -18.51
C ILE A 80 -5.16 -13.10 -17.95
N VAL A 81 -5.36 -13.67 -16.77
CA VAL A 81 -6.66 -13.72 -16.10
C VAL A 81 -6.57 -12.89 -14.83
N ARG A 82 -7.35 -11.80 -14.74
CA ARG A 82 -7.48 -11.00 -13.52
C ARG A 82 -8.44 -11.66 -12.52
N GLU A 83 -8.33 -11.29 -11.25
CA GLU A 83 -9.10 -11.91 -10.17
C GLU A 83 -10.62 -11.78 -10.36
N SER A 84 -11.08 -10.62 -10.85
CA SER A 84 -12.49 -10.36 -11.21
C SER A 84 -13.05 -11.41 -12.17
N ALA A 85 -12.31 -11.72 -13.24
CA ALA A 85 -12.66 -12.73 -14.21
C ALA A 85 -12.66 -14.15 -13.63
N LEU A 86 -11.75 -14.43 -12.68
CA LEU A 86 -11.66 -15.74 -12.04
C LEU A 86 -12.77 -15.98 -11.01
N ILE A 87 -13.26 -14.95 -10.33
CA ILE A 87 -14.28 -15.07 -9.27
C ILE A 87 -15.70 -14.84 -9.82
N GLY A 88 -15.82 -14.09 -10.92
CA GLY A 88 -17.08 -13.57 -11.44
C GLY A 88 -18.14 -14.57 -11.92
N ASN A 89 -17.87 -15.88 -12.01
CA ASN A 89 -18.86 -16.87 -12.47
C ASN A 89 -18.59 -18.33 -12.05
N VAL A 90 -17.92 -18.58 -10.92
CA VAL A 90 -17.51 -19.95 -10.53
C VAL A 90 -18.59 -20.69 -9.73
N ALA A 91 -19.81 -20.75 -10.27
CA ALA A 91 -20.86 -21.64 -9.79
C ALA A 91 -20.90 -22.98 -10.54
N ASP A 92 -20.32 -23.05 -11.75
CA ASP A 92 -20.30 -24.29 -12.53
C ASP A 92 -19.12 -25.19 -12.16
N LYS A 93 -19.43 -26.28 -11.46
CA LYS A 93 -18.47 -27.32 -11.06
C LYS A 93 -17.79 -28.00 -12.26
N LYS A 94 -18.47 -28.14 -13.40
CA LYS A 94 -17.88 -28.78 -14.60
C LYS A 94 -16.78 -27.91 -15.20
N ALA A 95 -17.01 -26.60 -15.29
CA ALA A 95 -16.00 -25.67 -15.79
C ALA A 95 -14.74 -25.64 -14.91
N ILE A 96 -14.90 -25.73 -13.58
CA ILE A 96 -13.78 -25.88 -12.63
C ILE A 96 -13.01 -27.17 -12.87
N ASP A 97 -13.72 -28.28 -13.10
CA ASP A 97 -13.10 -29.59 -13.33
C ASP A 97 -12.32 -29.61 -14.66
N HIS A 98 -12.86 -29.04 -15.73
CA HIS A 98 -12.16 -28.89 -17.01
C HIS A 98 -10.93 -27.99 -16.88
N PHE A 99 -11.03 -26.86 -16.17
CA PHE A 99 -9.88 -25.99 -15.96
C PHE A 99 -8.78 -26.65 -15.13
N ALA A 100 -9.17 -27.38 -14.08
CA ALA A 100 -8.22 -28.15 -13.29
C ALA A 100 -7.52 -29.25 -14.12
N ALA A 101 -8.22 -29.88 -15.06
CA ALA A 101 -7.64 -30.86 -15.98
C ALA A 101 -6.67 -30.22 -16.98
N TYR A 102 -7.01 -29.05 -17.55
CA TYR A 102 -6.08 -28.28 -18.38
C TYR A 102 -4.80 -27.94 -17.63
N LEU A 103 -4.90 -27.52 -16.36
CA LEU A 103 -3.74 -27.19 -15.54
C LEU A 103 -2.80 -28.38 -15.30
N GLU A 104 -3.27 -29.63 -15.37
CA GLU A 104 -2.40 -30.81 -15.28
C GLU A 104 -1.57 -31.03 -16.55
N ARG A 105 -2.06 -30.56 -17.70
CA ARG A 105 -1.42 -30.69 -19.02
C ARG A 105 -1.62 -29.40 -19.82
N PRO A 106 -1.02 -28.27 -19.37
CA PRO A 106 -1.21 -27.00 -20.04
C PRO A 106 -0.59 -27.03 -21.43
N SER A 107 -1.14 -26.26 -22.37
CA SER A 107 -0.60 -26.17 -23.72
C SER A 107 0.87 -25.67 -23.67
N PRO A 108 1.82 -26.36 -24.33
CA PRO A 108 3.23 -25.97 -24.29
C PRO A 108 3.49 -24.63 -25.01
N THR A 109 2.59 -24.23 -25.89
CA THR A 109 2.63 -22.96 -26.63
C THR A 109 1.88 -21.83 -25.92
N THR A 110 1.43 -22.04 -24.67
CA THR A 110 0.66 -21.04 -23.92
C THR A 110 1.34 -20.74 -22.59
N LEU A 111 1.42 -19.46 -22.28
CA LEU A 111 1.76 -18.92 -20.98
C LEU A 111 0.47 -18.37 -20.34
N LEU A 112 -0.02 -19.07 -19.32
CA LEU A 112 -1.17 -18.65 -18.53
C LEU A 112 -0.70 -17.92 -17.26
N VAL A 113 -1.13 -16.67 -17.08
CA VAL A 113 -0.87 -15.86 -15.88
C VAL A 113 -2.19 -15.54 -15.20
N ILE A 114 -2.38 -15.99 -13.97
CA ILE A 114 -3.61 -15.80 -13.20
C ILE A 114 -3.31 -14.88 -12.02
N TYR A 115 -4.08 -13.82 -11.84
CA TYR A 115 -4.03 -12.96 -10.66
C TYR A 115 -5.11 -13.39 -9.69
N TRP A 116 -4.71 -13.66 -8.45
CA TRP A 116 -5.60 -13.97 -7.35
C TRP A 116 -4.98 -13.44 -6.06
N GLY A 117 -5.45 -12.29 -5.57
CA GLY A 117 -4.83 -11.58 -4.45
C GLY A 117 -4.76 -12.41 -3.18
N GLN A 118 -5.91 -12.96 -2.76
CA GLN A 118 -6.05 -13.76 -1.54
C GLN A 118 -6.72 -15.11 -1.87
N PRO A 119 -5.98 -16.06 -2.45
CA PRO A 119 -6.55 -17.32 -2.90
C PRO A 119 -7.01 -18.19 -1.73
N ASP A 120 -8.24 -18.70 -1.81
CA ASP A 120 -8.68 -19.77 -0.91
C ASP A 120 -7.94 -21.06 -1.27
N LYS A 121 -6.93 -21.39 -0.45
CA LYS A 121 -6.04 -22.54 -0.64
C LYS A 121 -6.77 -23.90 -0.63
N ARG A 122 -8.03 -23.94 -0.19
CA ARG A 122 -8.86 -25.15 -0.18
C ARG A 122 -9.45 -25.45 -1.56
N LYS A 123 -9.61 -24.44 -2.43
CA LYS A 123 -10.23 -24.57 -3.75
C LYS A 123 -9.40 -25.46 -4.68
N LYS A 124 -10.08 -26.25 -5.51
CA LYS A 124 -9.47 -27.21 -6.45
C LYS A 124 -8.50 -26.55 -7.42
N ILE A 125 -8.86 -25.38 -7.96
CA ILE A 125 -8.01 -24.61 -8.89
C ILE A 125 -6.66 -24.27 -8.24
N TYR A 126 -6.67 -23.74 -7.01
CA TYR A 126 -5.44 -23.41 -6.30
C TYR A 126 -4.54 -24.64 -6.12
N LYS A 127 -5.11 -25.77 -5.68
CA LYS A 127 -4.37 -27.03 -5.50
C LYS A 127 -3.79 -27.56 -6.82
N SER A 128 -4.51 -27.43 -7.93
CA SER A 128 -4.01 -27.84 -9.25
C SER A 128 -2.84 -26.97 -9.72
N ILE A 129 -2.96 -25.65 -9.58
CA ILE A 129 -1.85 -24.73 -9.88
C ILE A 129 -0.65 -25.03 -8.97
N GLN A 130 -0.86 -25.25 -7.67
CA GLN A 130 0.22 -25.56 -6.74
C GLN A 130 1.01 -26.81 -7.13
N LYS A 131 0.36 -27.79 -7.78
CA LYS A 131 0.99 -29.03 -8.22
C LYS A 131 1.67 -28.91 -9.59
N ASN A 132 1.08 -28.14 -10.51
CA ASN A 132 1.44 -28.18 -11.93
C ASN A 132 1.97 -26.86 -12.50
N GLY A 133 1.98 -25.79 -11.70
CA GLY A 133 2.41 -24.45 -12.10
C GLY A 133 3.21 -23.75 -10.98
N GLU A 134 3.52 -22.49 -11.22
CA GLU A 134 4.35 -21.69 -10.32
C GLU A 134 3.52 -20.64 -9.57
N ILE A 135 3.66 -20.59 -8.25
CA ILE A 135 2.99 -19.57 -7.42
C ILE A 135 3.99 -18.47 -7.07
N ILE A 136 3.70 -17.25 -7.51
CA ILE A 136 4.50 -16.05 -7.32
C ILE A 136 3.85 -15.19 -6.24
N HIS A 137 4.56 -15.04 -5.13
CA HIS A 137 4.15 -14.16 -4.04
C HIS A 137 4.78 -12.77 -4.19
N TYR A 138 3.95 -11.73 -4.28
CA TYR A 138 4.34 -10.32 -4.19
C TYR A 138 3.87 -9.73 -2.87
N GLU A 139 4.61 -10.12 -1.82
CA GLU A 139 4.50 -9.50 -0.51
C GLU A 139 5.05 -8.07 -0.51
N LYS A 140 4.72 -7.32 0.55
CA LYS A 140 5.38 -6.04 0.80
C LYS A 140 6.89 -6.22 0.86
N LEU A 141 7.63 -5.27 0.29
CA LEU A 141 9.08 -5.25 0.36
C LEU A 141 9.53 -5.00 1.79
N ASP A 142 10.57 -5.72 2.22
CA ASP A 142 11.30 -5.35 3.42
C ASP A 142 12.16 -4.10 3.17
N ALA A 143 12.77 -3.56 4.23
CA ALA A 143 13.59 -2.35 4.14
C ALA A 143 14.72 -2.47 3.10
N ARG A 144 15.41 -3.61 3.08
CA ARG A 144 16.53 -3.86 2.19
C ARG A 144 16.08 -3.95 0.73
N ASP A 145 14.96 -4.61 0.48
CA ASP A 145 14.39 -4.76 -0.85
C ASP A 145 13.84 -3.44 -1.39
N LEU A 146 13.21 -2.63 -0.53
CA LEU A 146 12.78 -1.29 -0.87
C LEU A 146 13.96 -0.41 -1.27
N GLU A 147 15.04 -0.37 -0.47
CA GLU A 147 16.27 0.37 -0.79
C GLU A 147 16.85 -0.05 -2.14
N ASN A 148 16.96 -1.36 -2.39
CA ASN A 148 17.46 -1.89 -3.64
C ASN A 148 16.56 -1.53 -4.83
N TRP A 149 15.23 -1.52 -4.63
CA TRP A 149 14.28 -1.15 -5.66
C TRP A 149 14.40 0.33 -6.03
N ILE A 150 14.48 1.22 -5.02
CA ILE A 150 14.67 2.66 -5.21
C ILE A 150 16.00 2.92 -5.95
N ALA A 151 17.09 2.29 -5.51
CA ALA A 151 18.39 2.43 -6.14
C ALA A 151 18.38 2.02 -7.62
N ARG A 152 17.66 0.94 -7.98
CA ARG A 152 17.51 0.51 -9.37
C ARG A 152 16.71 1.52 -10.19
N ARG A 153 15.60 2.05 -9.66
CA ARG A 153 14.79 3.06 -10.34
C ARG A 153 15.57 4.35 -10.59
N LEU A 154 16.30 4.84 -9.59
CA LEU A 154 17.16 6.02 -9.72
C LEU A 154 18.29 5.79 -10.72
N LYS A 155 18.89 4.60 -10.75
CA LYS A 155 19.92 4.26 -11.75
C LYS A 155 19.37 4.34 -13.18
N ILE A 156 18.15 3.85 -13.42
CA ILE A 156 17.47 3.96 -14.72
C ILE A 156 17.22 5.43 -15.09
N ALA A 157 16.81 6.23 -14.10
CA ALA A 157 16.59 7.68 -14.26
C ALA A 157 17.89 8.52 -14.24
N GLN A 158 19.06 7.89 -14.14
CA GLN A 158 20.37 8.56 -14.03
C GLN A 158 20.47 9.56 -12.87
N LYS A 159 19.74 9.29 -11.77
CA LYS A 159 19.76 10.10 -10.54
C LYS A 159 20.59 9.43 -9.45
N LYS A 160 21.05 10.25 -8.50
CA LYS A 160 21.78 9.82 -7.31
C LYS A 160 21.11 10.36 -6.06
N LEU A 161 21.15 9.55 -5.02
CA LEU A 161 20.56 9.84 -3.74
C LEU A 161 21.50 9.22 -2.70
N SER A 162 22.03 10.03 -1.78
CA SER A 162 22.97 9.53 -0.78
C SER A 162 22.24 8.71 0.27
N ARG A 163 22.97 7.97 1.12
CA ARG A 163 22.36 7.14 2.16
C ARG A 163 21.43 7.93 3.08
N ARG A 164 21.82 9.16 3.45
CA ARG A 164 21.02 10.03 4.33
C ARG A 164 19.69 10.41 3.68
N GLU A 165 19.71 10.82 2.42
CA GLU A 165 18.50 11.16 1.68
C GLU A 165 17.63 9.92 1.43
N LEU A 166 18.22 8.72 1.34
CA LEU A 166 17.46 7.46 1.13
C LEU A 166 16.66 7.11 2.36
N GLU A 167 17.31 7.20 3.52
CA GLU A 167 16.69 7.03 4.82
C GLU A 167 15.55 8.05 5.00
N LEU A 168 15.77 9.31 4.61
CA LEU A 168 14.74 10.36 4.66
C LEU A 168 13.56 10.05 3.72
N PHE A 169 13.82 9.65 2.47
CA PHE A 169 12.76 9.30 1.52
C PHE A 169 11.92 8.12 2.03
N ILE A 170 12.56 7.05 2.53
CA ILE A 170 11.86 5.88 3.08
C ILE A 170 11.02 6.28 4.31
N GLN A 171 11.55 7.16 5.16
CA GLN A 171 10.80 7.70 6.28
C GLN A 171 9.56 8.49 5.81
N ARG A 172 9.70 9.30 4.75
CA ARG A 172 8.62 10.15 4.22
C ARG A 172 7.56 9.38 3.43
N CYS A 173 7.93 8.32 2.71
CA CYS A 173 6.98 7.53 1.93
C CYS A 173 6.07 6.65 2.80
N LEU A 174 6.46 6.41 4.07
CA LEU A 174 5.75 5.62 5.07
C LEU A 174 5.48 4.17 4.66
N TYR A 175 6.11 3.66 3.60
CA TYR A 175 5.81 2.35 3.02
C TYR A 175 5.94 1.19 4.02
N LEU A 176 7.03 1.20 4.79
CA LEU A 176 7.34 0.18 5.80
C LEU A 176 6.49 0.30 7.06
N THR A 177 5.92 1.48 7.27
CA THR A 177 5.19 1.83 8.49
C THR A 177 3.76 2.21 8.21
N ASN A 178 3.18 1.88 7.06
CA ASN A 178 1.77 2.18 6.75
C ASN A 178 1.23 1.11 5.81
N GLU A 179 0.28 0.31 6.29
CA GLU A 179 -0.31 -0.79 5.51
C GLU A 179 -1.05 -0.30 4.27
N ASN A 180 -1.56 0.94 4.29
CA ASN A 180 -2.26 1.55 3.15
C ASN A 180 -1.31 2.10 2.08
N LYS A 181 -0.01 2.20 2.36
CA LYS A 181 1.01 2.57 1.36
C LYS A 181 1.45 1.34 0.59
N ASN A 182 1.52 1.44 -0.73
CA ASN A 182 1.94 0.37 -1.63
C ASN A 182 3.08 0.84 -2.55
N MET A 183 3.66 -0.07 -3.35
CA MET A 183 4.79 0.28 -4.21
C MET A 183 4.44 1.24 -5.35
N GLU A 184 3.18 1.29 -5.77
CA GLU A 184 2.72 2.27 -6.78
C GLU A 184 2.83 3.69 -6.25
N MET A 185 2.41 3.92 -5.01
CA MET A 185 2.55 5.23 -4.35
C MET A 185 4.02 5.60 -4.17
N VAL A 186 4.88 4.64 -3.80
CA VAL A 186 6.33 4.87 -3.69
C VAL A 186 6.94 5.24 -5.04
N ASP A 187 6.57 4.53 -6.12
CA ASP A 187 7.04 4.86 -7.47
C ASP A 187 6.57 6.24 -7.90
N HIS A 188 5.32 6.58 -7.60
CA HIS A 188 4.76 7.90 -7.88
C HIS A 188 5.52 9.03 -7.14
N ASP A 189 5.77 8.86 -5.84
CA ASP A 189 6.56 9.81 -5.04
C ASP A 189 7.99 9.96 -5.57
N LEU A 190 8.61 8.85 -5.97
CA LEU A 190 9.95 8.85 -6.56
C LEU A 190 9.98 9.53 -7.95
N ASN A 191 8.98 9.29 -8.80
CA ASN A 191 8.87 9.92 -10.11
C ASN A 191 8.69 11.44 -9.97
N LYS A 192 7.86 11.93 -9.03
CA LYS A 192 7.75 13.37 -8.75
C LYS A 192 9.09 14.00 -8.39
N LEU A 193 9.90 13.32 -7.59
CA LEU A 193 11.26 13.79 -7.25
C LEU A 193 12.18 13.81 -8.48
N ILE A 194 12.16 12.75 -9.28
CA ILE A 194 12.96 12.67 -10.51
C ILE A 194 12.60 13.82 -11.45
N ASP A 195 11.30 14.06 -11.65
CA ASP A 195 10.79 15.10 -12.54
C ASP A 195 11.10 16.50 -12.01
N TYR A 196 10.91 16.74 -10.71
CA TYR A 196 11.23 18.03 -10.07
C TYR A 196 12.71 18.39 -10.15
N VAL A 197 13.59 17.40 -9.95
CA VAL A 197 15.03 17.59 -9.97
C VAL A 197 15.54 17.89 -11.40
N GLY A 198 14.77 17.53 -12.43
CA GLY A 198 15.03 17.92 -13.82
C GLY A 198 16.35 17.37 -14.32
N ASP A 199 17.28 18.23 -14.75
CA ASP A 199 18.60 17.80 -15.25
C ASP A 199 19.62 17.51 -14.14
N ARG A 200 19.37 17.95 -12.90
CA ARG A 200 20.30 17.71 -11.79
C ARG A 200 20.42 16.21 -11.52
N VAL A 201 21.62 15.76 -11.18
CA VAL A 201 21.87 14.34 -10.88
C VAL A 201 21.52 14.00 -9.43
N GLU A 202 21.85 14.89 -8.50
CA GLU A 202 21.70 14.66 -7.06
C GLU A 202 20.36 15.17 -6.54
N ILE A 203 19.67 14.31 -5.79
CA ILE A 203 18.44 14.62 -5.06
C ILE A 203 18.83 15.00 -3.63
N THR A 204 18.46 16.19 -3.16
CA THR A 204 18.82 16.69 -1.82
C THR A 204 17.70 16.46 -0.79
N SER A 205 18.01 16.71 0.49
CA SER A 205 17.00 16.65 1.56
C SER A 205 15.90 17.70 1.35
N GLU A 206 16.26 18.88 0.86
CA GLU A 206 15.33 19.97 0.58
C GLU A 206 14.36 19.59 -0.54
N ASP A 207 14.84 18.95 -1.61
CA ASP A 207 14.00 18.44 -2.70
C ASP A 207 12.96 17.43 -2.16
N ILE A 208 13.40 16.51 -1.28
CA ILE A 208 12.53 15.51 -0.64
C ILE A 208 11.46 16.17 0.23
N LEU A 209 11.86 17.11 1.08
CA LEU A 209 10.94 17.77 2.02
C LEU A 209 9.92 18.65 1.30
N LEU A 210 10.28 19.20 0.14
CA LEU A 210 9.37 20.00 -0.68
C LEU A 210 8.33 19.14 -1.41
N ILE A 211 8.75 18.04 -2.03
CA ILE A 211 7.88 17.17 -2.84
C ILE A 211 7.07 16.19 -1.97
N MET A 212 7.61 15.83 -0.81
CA MET A 212 6.98 14.93 0.15
C MET A 212 6.81 15.65 1.49
N PRO A 213 5.96 16.68 1.53
CA PRO A 213 5.65 17.36 2.77
C PRO A 213 5.03 16.38 3.77
N GLN A 214 5.20 16.69 5.04
CA GLN A 214 4.59 15.89 6.10
C GLN A 214 3.07 15.91 5.92
N SER A 215 2.42 14.76 6.04
CA SER A 215 0.96 14.76 6.07
C SER A 215 0.49 15.58 7.27
N ILE A 216 -0.62 16.31 7.11
CA ILE A 216 -1.21 17.04 8.23
C ILE A 216 -1.51 16.10 9.40
N GLU A 217 -1.87 14.84 9.14
CA GLU A 217 -2.15 13.86 10.19
C GLU A 217 -0.91 13.53 11.04
N ASP A 218 0.25 13.34 10.40
CA ASP A 218 1.53 13.17 11.11
C ASP A 218 1.95 14.45 11.83
N GLY A 219 1.67 15.61 11.23
CA GLY A 219 1.85 16.92 11.85
C GLY A 219 1.02 17.04 13.12
N VAL A 220 -0.29 16.74 13.06
CA VAL A 220 -1.21 16.78 14.20
C VAL A 220 -0.78 15.82 15.30
N PHE A 221 -0.28 14.63 14.95
CA PHE A 221 0.30 13.71 15.95
C PHE A 221 1.48 14.35 16.70
N LYS A 222 2.40 14.96 15.96
CA LYS A 222 3.56 15.66 16.54
C LYS A 222 3.15 16.91 17.33
N MET A 223 2.05 17.57 16.93
CA MET A 223 1.52 18.75 17.62
C MET A 223 0.96 18.36 18.97
N ILE A 224 0.23 17.23 19.01
CA ILE A 224 -0.21 16.60 20.25
C ILE A 224 1.02 16.26 21.08
N ASP A 225 2.04 15.58 20.56
CA ASP A 225 3.29 15.28 21.30
C ASP A 225 3.95 16.53 21.91
N TYR A 226 3.98 17.67 21.20
CA TYR A 226 4.49 18.92 21.74
C TYR A 226 3.61 19.50 22.85
N ALA A 227 2.30 19.58 22.63
CA ALA A 227 1.35 20.07 23.63
C ALA A 227 1.43 19.21 24.91
N MET A 228 1.51 17.90 24.70
CA MET A 228 1.66 16.86 25.70
C MET A 228 2.95 17.00 26.52
N ALA A 229 4.07 17.28 25.86
CA ALA A 229 5.35 17.50 26.54
C ALA A 229 5.49 18.88 27.21
N GLY A 230 4.40 19.66 27.31
CA GLY A 230 4.41 21.03 27.84
C GLY A 230 5.10 22.04 26.91
N LYS A 231 5.46 21.64 25.68
CA LYS A 231 6.16 22.48 24.69
C LYS A 231 5.16 23.33 23.90
N LYS A 232 4.38 24.13 24.63
CA LYS A 232 3.24 24.93 24.12
C LYS A 232 3.58 25.79 22.90
N ALA A 233 4.72 26.47 22.93
CA ALA A 233 5.17 27.29 21.79
C ALA A 233 5.37 26.47 20.51
N GLN A 234 5.91 25.25 20.61
CA GLN A 234 6.11 24.39 19.44
C GLN A 234 4.78 23.84 18.89
N ALA A 235 3.83 23.54 19.77
CA ALA A 235 2.48 23.15 19.37
C ALA A 235 1.76 24.30 18.63
N LEU A 236 1.81 25.52 19.17
CA LEU A 236 1.20 26.71 18.57
C LEU A 236 1.85 27.10 17.23
N ASN A 237 3.18 27.04 17.13
CA ASN A 237 3.86 27.30 15.86
C ASN A 237 3.44 26.30 14.77
N MET A 238 3.22 25.04 15.14
CA MET A 238 2.77 24.03 14.19
C MET A 238 1.29 24.21 13.82
N LEU A 239 0.45 24.64 14.76
CA LEU A 239 -0.93 25.05 14.45
C LEU A 239 -0.94 26.21 13.43
N ALA A 240 -0.12 27.24 13.67
CA ALA A 240 0.02 28.37 12.75
C ALA A 240 0.52 27.93 11.37
N GLN A 241 1.43 26.95 11.31
CA GLN A 241 1.90 26.38 10.05
C GLN A 241 0.76 25.70 9.27
N PHE A 242 -0.09 24.91 9.93
CA PHE A 242 -1.25 24.30 9.24
C PHE A 242 -2.17 25.36 8.63
N TYR A 243 -2.41 26.47 9.33
CA TYR A 243 -3.21 27.56 8.79
C TYR A 243 -2.54 28.24 7.59
N GLN A 244 -1.21 28.40 7.59
CA GLN A 244 -0.47 28.89 6.43
C GLN A 244 -0.53 27.93 5.24
N GLU A 245 -0.62 26.62 5.50
CA GLU A 245 -0.80 25.56 4.50
C GLU A 245 -2.25 25.50 3.96
N GLY A 246 -3.15 26.37 4.45
CA GLY A 246 -4.53 26.49 3.97
C GLY A 246 -5.54 25.62 4.73
N GLU A 247 -5.12 24.99 5.82
CA GLU A 247 -5.97 24.08 6.59
C GLU A 247 -6.96 24.85 7.45
N SER A 248 -8.21 24.40 7.46
CA SER A 248 -9.26 25.05 8.24
C SER A 248 -9.14 24.70 9.73
N PRO A 249 -9.51 25.62 10.65
CA PRO A 249 -9.55 25.34 12.09
C PRO A 249 -10.38 24.09 12.43
N PHE A 250 -11.55 23.92 11.82
CA PHE A 250 -12.37 22.72 12.00
C PHE A 250 -11.68 21.44 11.48
N GLY A 251 -10.96 21.54 10.35
CA GLY A 251 -10.18 20.43 9.80
C GLY A 251 -9.13 19.96 10.80
N VAL A 252 -8.26 20.87 11.25
CA VAL A 252 -7.21 20.56 12.23
C VAL A 252 -7.81 20.03 13.54
N PHE A 253 -8.90 20.63 14.02
CA PHE A 253 -9.57 20.20 15.25
C PHE A 253 -10.16 18.80 15.13
N SER A 254 -10.78 18.47 13.99
CA SER A 254 -11.34 17.15 13.76
C SER A 254 -10.28 16.06 13.79
N LEU A 255 -9.10 16.32 13.21
CA LEU A 255 -7.95 15.41 13.23
C LEU A 255 -7.39 15.23 14.64
N LEU A 256 -7.30 16.33 15.38
CA LEU A 256 -6.85 16.34 16.77
C LEU A 256 -7.77 15.49 17.66
N LEU A 257 -9.08 15.70 17.60
CA LEU A 257 -10.06 14.92 18.36
C LEU A 257 -10.07 13.45 17.95
N ARG A 258 -9.93 13.16 16.65
CA ARG A 258 -9.80 11.79 16.14
C ARG A 258 -8.58 11.11 16.76
N GLN A 259 -7.46 11.80 16.87
CA GLN A 259 -6.23 11.26 17.45
C GLN A 259 -6.34 11.04 18.97
N ILE A 260 -6.91 12.00 19.72
CA ILE A 260 -7.16 11.84 21.16
C ILE A 260 -8.11 10.65 21.42
N ARG A 261 -9.17 10.52 20.60
CA ARG A 261 -10.09 9.37 20.66
C ARG A 261 -9.36 8.06 20.39
N MET A 262 -8.47 8.03 19.41
CA MET A 262 -7.68 6.85 19.08
C MET A 262 -6.76 6.45 20.24
N LEU A 263 -6.07 7.41 20.85
CA LEU A 263 -5.25 7.20 22.05
C LEU A 263 -6.07 6.62 23.19
N LEU A 264 -7.23 7.21 23.48
CA LEU A 264 -8.15 6.78 24.53
C LEU A 264 -8.61 5.33 24.31
N MET A 265 -9.10 5.02 23.11
CA MET A 265 -9.62 3.70 22.79
C MET A 265 -8.55 2.61 22.88
N VAL A 266 -7.36 2.83 22.29
CA VAL A 266 -6.25 1.87 22.39
C VAL A 266 -5.89 1.60 23.85
N LYS A 267 -5.86 2.64 24.69
CA LYS A 267 -5.54 2.49 26.11
C LYS A 267 -6.62 1.73 26.89
N ILE A 268 -7.90 1.98 26.63
CA ILE A 268 -9.01 1.23 27.25
C ILE A 268 -8.91 -0.26 26.90
N HIS A 269 -8.67 -0.57 25.63
CA HIS A 269 -8.48 -1.94 25.17
C HIS A 269 -7.25 -2.61 25.82
N ALA A 270 -6.13 -1.89 25.92
CA ALA A 270 -4.93 -2.40 26.56
C ALA A 270 -5.10 -2.63 28.07
N GLN A 271 -5.85 -1.75 28.76
CA GLN A 271 -6.17 -1.91 30.19
C GLN A 271 -7.01 -3.16 30.45
N ARG A 272 -7.79 -3.62 29.46
CA ARG A 272 -8.54 -4.88 29.51
C ARG A 272 -7.68 -6.12 29.20
N GLY A 273 -6.37 -5.95 29.03
CA GLY A 273 -5.42 -7.04 28.78
C GLY A 273 -5.38 -7.54 27.34
N GLN A 274 -6.00 -6.83 26.38
CA GLN A 274 -5.98 -7.25 24.99
C GLN A 274 -4.60 -7.03 24.34
N PRO A 275 -4.09 -8.00 23.56
CA PRO A 275 -2.82 -7.88 22.86
C PRO A 275 -2.94 -6.89 21.69
N ALA A 276 -1.84 -6.20 21.37
CA ALA A 276 -1.81 -5.14 20.35
C ALA A 276 -2.40 -5.56 18.98
N LYS A 277 -2.22 -6.83 18.58
CA LYS A 277 -2.77 -7.38 17.33
C LYS A 277 -4.31 -7.45 17.33
N GLU A 278 -4.90 -7.80 18.47
CA GLU A 278 -6.36 -7.84 18.64
C GLU A 278 -6.94 -6.42 18.61
N ILE A 279 -6.30 -5.49 19.33
CA ILE A 279 -6.67 -4.07 19.34
C ILE A 279 -6.64 -3.50 17.92
N ALA A 280 -5.57 -3.77 17.16
CA ALA A 280 -5.42 -3.36 15.78
C ALA A 280 -6.58 -3.85 14.90
N SER A 281 -6.94 -5.13 15.02
CA SER A 281 -8.07 -5.71 14.28
C SER A 281 -9.42 -5.09 14.67
N GLN A 282 -9.70 -4.91 15.96
CA GLN A 282 -10.98 -4.35 16.43
C GLN A 282 -11.14 -2.89 16.03
N MET A 283 -10.06 -2.11 16.14
CA MET A 283 -10.05 -0.70 15.79
C MET A 283 -9.87 -0.45 14.29
N LYS A 284 -9.66 -1.50 13.49
CA LYS A 284 -9.28 -1.41 12.07
C LYS A 284 -8.08 -0.48 11.84
N LEU A 285 -7.12 -0.55 12.75
CA LEU A 285 -5.86 0.19 12.69
C LEU A 285 -4.73 -0.75 12.31
N ALA A 286 -3.76 -0.23 11.60
CA ALA A 286 -2.54 -0.98 11.35
C ALA A 286 -1.77 -1.25 12.66
N PRO A 287 -1.17 -2.44 12.86
CA PRO A 287 -0.53 -2.84 14.12
C PRO A 287 0.56 -1.89 14.61
N PHE A 288 1.30 -1.24 13.71
CA PHE A 288 2.35 -0.29 14.08
C PHE A 288 1.78 0.96 14.78
N ILE A 289 0.56 1.42 14.41
CA ILE A 289 -0.09 2.58 15.03
C ILE A 289 -0.42 2.25 16.48
N VAL A 290 -1.02 1.08 16.70
CA VAL A 290 -1.34 0.58 18.04
C VAL A 290 -0.07 0.46 18.89
N ASN A 291 0.99 -0.15 18.35
CA ASN A 291 2.26 -0.28 19.06
C ASN A 291 2.89 1.09 19.39
N LYS A 292 2.84 2.06 18.47
CA LYS A 292 3.31 3.42 18.70
C LYS A 292 2.52 4.09 19.83
N ILE A 293 1.19 3.94 19.84
CA ILE A 293 0.32 4.47 20.90
C ILE A 293 0.60 3.80 22.24
N LEU A 294 0.75 2.48 22.29
CA LEU A 294 1.06 1.76 23.53
C LEU A 294 2.44 2.14 24.11
N LYS A 295 3.40 2.45 23.23
CA LYS A 295 4.74 2.91 23.62
C LYS A 295 4.73 4.36 24.11
N ASN A 296 4.15 5.28 23.33
CA ASN A 296 4.22 6.73 23.57
C ASN A 296 3.09 7.23 24.49
N GLY A 297 1.95 6.56 24.51
CA GLY A 297 0.76 6.94 25.29
C GLY A 297 0.85 6.59 26.77
N ARG A 298 1.98 6.07 27.26
CA ARG A 298 2.20 5.78 28.70
C ARG A 298 2.03 7.03 29.56
N ASN A 299 2.40 8.19 29.03
CA ASN A 299 2.37 9.46 29.74
C ASN A 299 0.94 10.07 29.86
N TYR A 300 -0.09 9.40 29.32
CA TYR A 300 -1.47 9.91 29.29
C TYR A 300 -2.42 8.99 30.04
N PRO A 301 -2.81 9.33 31.28
CA PRO A 301 -3.87 8.62 31.98
C PRO A 301 -5.17 8.62 31.16
N ILE A 302 -5.95 7.54 31.24
CA ILE A 302 -7.22 7.40 30.51
C ILE A 302 -8.19 8.51 30.91
N GLU A 303 -8.16 8.90 32.18
CA GLU A 303 -8.98 9.96 32.77
C GLU A 303 -8.70 11.31 32.13
N ASN A 304 -7.43 11.62 31.82
CA ASN A 304 -7.06 12.87 31.17
C ASN A 304 -7.52 12.89 29.71
N LEU A 305 -7.34 11.78 28.98
CA LEU A 305 -7.83 11.66 27.61
C LEU A 305 -9.36 11.75 27.55
N TRP A 306 -10.07 11.16 28.52
CA TRP A 306 -11.52 11.30 28.65
C TRP A 306 -11.93 12.76 28.88
N LYS A 307 -11.29 13.47 29.81
CA LYS A 307 -11.53 14.90 30.05
C LYS A 307 -11.32 15.73 28.77
N LEU A 308 -10.24 15.47 28.03
CA LEU A 308 -9.98 16.14 26.77
C LEU A 308 -11.05 15.88 25.72
N MET A 309 -11.61 14.66 25.66
CA MET A 309 -12.73 14.36 24.77
C MET A 309 -14.00 15.15 25.14
N VAL A 310 -14.29 15.32 26.43
CA VAL A 310 -15.44 16.11 26.90
C VAL A 310 -15.24 17.59 26.57
N ILE A 311 -14.09 18.17 26.93
CA ILE A 311 -13.73 19.55 26.62
C ILE A 311 -13.78 19.79 25.10
N GLY A 312 -13.30 18.82 24.32
CA GLY A 312 -13.28 18.89 22.88
C GLY A 312 -14.67 18.91 22.26
N ALA A 313 -15.60 18.12 22.81
CA ALA A 313 -17.00 18.12 22.38
C ALA A 313 -17.73 19.43 22.73
N GLU A 314 -17.50 19.97 23.92
CA GLU A 314 -18.06 21.27 24.32
C GLU A 314 -17.56 22.38 23.41
N LEU A 315 -16.25 22.40 23.15
CA LEU A 315 -15.63 23.41 22.32
C LEU A 315 -16.06 23.30 20.84
N ASP A 316 -16.20 22.08 20.31
CA ASP A 316 -16.75 21.84 18.96
C ASP A 316 -18.15 22.47 18.81
N ALA A 317 -19.00 22.32 19.83
CA ALA A 317 -20.33 22.91 19.85
C ALA A 317 -20.28 24.44 19.92
N GLN A 318 -19.44 25.01 20.80
CA GLN A 318 -19.27 26.45 20.93
C GLN A 318 -18.77 27.09 19.63
N MET A 319 -17.77 26.47 18.98
CA MET A 319 -17.22 26.94 17.71
C MET A 319 -18.27 26.91 16.59
N LYS A 320 -19.06 25.83 16.49
CA LYS A 320 -20.11 25.70 15.47
C LYS A 320 -21.28 26.67 15.67
N LYS A 321 -21.56 27.07 16.90
CA LYS A 321 -22.56 28.08 17.24
C LYS A 321 -22.05 29.52 17.10
N GLY A 322 -20.75 29.71 16.89
CA GLY A 322 -20.12 31.04 16.87
C GLY A 322 -19.99 31.69 18.25
N GLU A 323 -20.12 30.91 19.33
CA GLU A 323 -19.95 31.39 20.71
C GLU A 323 -18.48 31.67 21.04
N ILE A 324 -17.55 31.00 20.34
CA ILE A 324 -16.10 31.21 20.43
C ILE A 324 -15.50 31.29 19.02
N ASP A 325 -14.51 32.16 18.85
CA ASP A 325 -13.71 32.17 17.63
C ASP A 325 -13.01 30.83 17.44
N GLN A 326 -12.96 30.36 16.21
CA GLN A 326 -12.47 29.02 15.89
C GLN A 326 -10.99 28.89 16.17
N ASN A 327 -10.17 29.88 15.79
CA ASN A 327 -8.72 29.83 16.02
C ASN A 327 -8.43 29.86 17.52
N PHE A 328 -9.06 30.81 18.22
CA PHE A 328 -8.91 30.93 19.67
C PHE A 328 -9.36 29.66 20.40
N GLY A 329 -10.43 29.02 19.95
CA GLY A 329 -10.90 27.75 20.49
C GLY A 329 -9.80 26.67 20.42
N LEU A 330 -9.18 26.48 19.26
CA LEU A 330 -8.11 25.49 19.09
C LEU A 330 -6.88 25.80 19.94
N GLU A 331 -6.46 27.06 19.99
CA GLU A 331 -5.34 27.48 20.85
C GLU A 331 -5.63 27.16 22.32
N LEU A 332 -6.82 27.51 22.79
CA LEU A 332 -7.28 27.21 24.15
C LEU A 332 -7.33 25.71 24.42
N PHE A 333 -7.77 24.92 23.44
CA PHE A 333 -7.77 23.47 23.55
C PHE A 333 -6.35 22.90 23.68
N LEU A 334 -5.41 23.34 22.85
CA LEU A 334 -4.00 22.93 22.94
C LEU A 334 -3.39 23.28 24.30
N MET A 335 -3.77 24.43 24.89
CA MET A 335 -3.31 24.81 26.23
C MET A 335 -3.85 23.91 27.34
N LYS A 336 -4.99 23.25 27.13
CA LYS A 336 -5.63 22.31 28.07
C LYS A 336 -5.09 20.87 27.95
N ILE A 337 -4.30 20.55 26.93
CA ILE A 337 -3.71 19.21 26.74
C ILE A 337 -2.57 18.94 27.75
N SER A 338 -1.87 19.98 28.20
CA SER A 338 -0.73 19.90 29.13
C SER A 338 -1.14 19.87 30.61
#